data_AF-A0A1B7KX88-F1
#
_entry.id   AF-A0A1B7KX88-F1
#
_cell.length_a   1.000
_cell.length_b   1.000
_cell.length_c   1.000
_cell.angle_alpha   90.00
_cell.angle_beta   90.00
_cell.angle_gamma   90.00
#
_symmetry.space_group_name_H-M   'P 1'
#
loop_
_entity.id
_entity.type
_entity.pdbx_description
1 polymer ?
#
loop_
_entity_poly.entity_id
_entity_poly.type
_entity_poly.pdbx_seq_one_letter_code
_entity_poly.pdbx_strand_id
1 'polypeptide(L)' 'MEDFELRQAVLDFKKRYGSSLTFIASCCGISREHLSRWIHSEAYSISMVAKDKIRKFLEGGK' A
#
# COMPACT_ATOMS: atom_id res chain seq x y z
N MET A 1 12.69 -2.57 2.27
CA MET A 1 11.68 -2.72 1.21
C MET A 1 11.89 -1.69 0.14
N GLU A 2 12.31 -2.17 -1.03
CA GLU A 2 12.22 -1.45 -2.29
C GLU A 2 10.75 -1.26 -2.70
N ASP A 3 10.48 -0.37 -3.67
CA ASP A 3 9.11 -0.03 -4.08
C ASP A 3 8.33 -1.27 -4.56
N PHE A 4 8.99 -2.14 -5.32
CA PHE A 4 8.43 -3.40 -5.81
C PHE A 4 8.04 -4.34 -4.67
N GLU A 5 8.91 -4.52 -3.68
CA GLU A 5 8.63 -5.37 -2.52
C GLU A 5 7.44 -4.83 -1.71
N LEU A 6 7.35 -3.51 -1.56
CA LEU A 6 6.25 -2.89 -0.83
C LEU A 6 4.91 -3.10 -1.56
N ARG A 7 4.89 -3.01 -2.90
CA ARG A 7 3.69 -3.31 -3.71
C ARG A 7 3.26 -4.77 -3.55
N GLN A 8 4.21 -5.71 -3.61
CA GLN A 8 3.92 -7.13 -3.39
C GLN A 8 3.38 -7.37 -1.97
N ALA A 9 3.99 -6.76 -0.95
CA ALA A 9 3.52 -6.89 0.42
C ALA A 9 2.07 -6.39 0.61
N VAL A 10 1.66 -5.31 -0.07
CA VAL A 10 0.25 -4.86 -0.07
C VAL A 10 -0.68 -5.89 -0.74
N LEU A 11 -0.26 -6.46 -1.87
CA LEU A 11 -1.04 -7.48 -2.58
C LEU A 11 -1.18 -8.76 -1.74
N ASP A 12 -0.10 -9.20 -1.10
CA ASP A 12 -0.09 -10.35 -0.20
C ASP A 12 -0.94 -10.11 1.04
N PHE A 13 -0.86 -8.93 1.65
CA PHE A 13 -1.71 -8.56 2.78
C PHE A 13 -3.19 -8.63 2.40
N LYS A 14 -3.55 -8.04 1.25
CA LYS A 14 -4.91 -8.14 0.69
C LYS A 14 -5.35 -9.59 0.49
N LYS A 15 -4.48 -10.45 -0.05
CA LYS A 15 -4.78 -11.87 -0.28
C LYS A 15 -4.92 -12.66 1.02
N ARG A 16 -4.06 -12.41 2.00
CA ARG A 16 -4.00 -13.12 3.29
C ARG A 16 -5.18 -12.78 4.20
N TYR A 17 -5.56 -11.51 4.27
CA TYR A 17 -6.59 -11.02 5.19
C TYR A 17 -7.94 -10.74 4.50
N GLY A 18 -8.05 -10.96 3.19
CA GLY A 18 -9.25 -10.60 2.42
C GLY A 18 -9.57 -9.10 2.46
N SER A 19 -8.59 -8.25 2.79
CA SER A 19 -8.80 -6.81 2.97
C SER A 19 -9.01 -6.09 1.65
N SER A 20 -9.84 -5.05 1.65
CA SER A 20 -10.03 -4.21 0.47
C SER A 20 -8.89 -3.19 0.32
N LEU A 21 -8.58 -2.79 -0.92
CA LEU A 21 -7.66 -1.67 -1.16
C LEU A 21 -8.18 -0.37 -0.52
N THR A 22 -9.50 -0.21 -0.43
CA THR A 22 -10.13 0.93 0.25
C THR A 22 -9.77 0.97 1.74
N PHE A 23 -9.81 -0.18 2.43
CA PHE A 23 -9.43 -0.27 3.84
C PHE A 23 -7.95 0.09 4.04
N ILE A 24 -7.06 -0.52 3.26
CA ILE A 24 -5.61 -0.26 3.34
C ILE A 24 -5.31 1.22 3.06
N ALA A 25 -5.93 1.78 2.03
CA ALA A 25 -5.76 3.17 1.66
C ALA A 25 -6.25 4.12 2.77
N SER A 26 -7.40 3.82 3.37
CA SER A 26 -7.95 4.57 4.50
C SER A 26 -7.04 4.54 5.73
N CYS A 27 -6.49 3.37 6.10
CA CYS A 27 -5.53 3.25 7.20
C CYS A 27 -4.23 4.01 6.93
N CYS A 28 -3.80 4.09 5.67
CA CYS A 28 -2.59 4.82 5.27
C CYS A 28 -2.85 6.31 5.00
N GLY A 29 -4.10 6.78 5.10
CA GLY A 29 -4.47 8.17 4.80
C GLY A 29 -4.22 8.58 3.35
N ILE A 30 -4.43 7.67 2.40
CA ILE A 30 -4.32 7.90 0.96
C ILE A 30 -5.62 7.49 0.24
N SER A 31 -5.88 8.05 -0.94
CA SER A 31 -7.06 7.67 -1.71
C SER A 31 -6.90 6.26 -2.29
N ARG A 32 -7.99 5.48 -2.30
CA ARG A 32 -8.05 4.14 -2.94
C ARG A 32 -7.50 4.15 -4.36
N GLU A 33 -7.87 5.16 -5.15
CA GLU A 33 -7.39 5.30 -6.54
C GLU A 33 -5.88 5.51 -6.61
N HIS A 34 -5.33 6.29 -5.67
CA HIS A 34 -3.90 6.56 -5.60
C HIS A 34 -3.11 5.29 -5.28
N LEU A 35 -3.59 4.51 -4.30
CA LEU A 35 -3.03 3.21 -3.96
C LEU A 35 -3.17 2.21 -5.12
N SER A 36 -4.34 2.16 -5.76
CA SER A 36 -4.62 1.28 -6.89
C SER A 36 -3.70 1.58 -8.07
N ARG A 37 -3.54 2.86 -8.46
CA ARG A 37 -2.63 3.25 -9.55
C ARG A 37 -1.20 2.87 -9.24
N TRP A 38 -0.74 3.11 -8.01
CA TRP A 38 0.60 2.75 -7.59
C TRP A 38 0.84 1.23 -7.62
N ILE A 39 -0.11 0.40 -7.19
CA ILE A 39 0.06 -1.06 -7.24
C ILE A 39 0.11 -1.58 -8.68
N HIS A 40 -0.71 -1.02 -9.58
CA HIS A 40 -0.89 -1.55 -10.94
C HIS A 40 -0.05 -0.86 -12.02
N SER A 41 0.69 0.21 -11.71
CA SER A 41 1.49 0.95 -12.69
C SER A 41 2.91 1.21 -12.17
N GLU A 42 3.90 0.61 -12.81
CA GLU A 42 5.33 0.79 -12.46
C GLU A 42 5.82 2.22 -12.67
N ALA A 43 5.26 2.93 -13.66
CA ALA A 43 5.56 4.34 -13.92
C ALA A 43 4.96 5.30 -12.88
N TYR A 44 4.00 4.83 -12.08
CA TYR A 44 3.37 5.66 -11.06
C TYR A 44 4.13 5.55 -9.75
N SER A 45 4.57 6.70 -9.21
CA SER A 45 5.23 6.79 -7.92
C SER A 45 4.38 7.60 -6.95
N ILE A 46 4.34 7.16 -5.69
CA ILE A 46 3.70 7.89 -4.59
C ILE A 46 4.76 8.55 -3.73
N SER A 47 4.35 9.52 -2.91
CA SER A 47 5.26 10.23 -2.02
C SER A 47 5.95 9.26 -1.04
N MET A 48 7.17 9.59 -0.63
CA MET A 48 7.92 8.81 0.36
C MET A 48 7.14 8.68 1.68
N VAL A 49 6.40 9.72 2.07
CA VAL A 49 5.51 9.71 3.25
C VAL A 49 4.41 8.65 3.10
N ALA A 50 3.81 8.51 1.92
CA ALA A 50 2.80 7.48 1.68
C ALA A 50 3.41 6.07 1.76
N LYS A 51 4.61 5.87 1.20
CA LYS A 51 5.33 4.58 1.29
C LYS A 51 5.66 4.23 2.74
N ASP A 52 6.08 5.20 3.55
CA ASP A 52 6.37 5.01 4.97
C ASP A 52 5.13 4.59 5.77
N LYS A 53 3.99 5.25 5.53
CA LYS A 53 2.71 4.88 6.16
C LYS A 53 2.26 3.47 5.78
N ILE A 54 2.37 3.10 4.50
CA ILE A 54 2.06 1.74 4.03
C ILE A 54 2.97 0.72 4.71
N ARG A 55 4.27 1.00 4.78
CA ARG A 55 5.24 0.11 5.43
C ARG A 55 4.89 -0.10 6.91
N LYS A 56 4.68 0.97 7.67
CA LYS A 56 4.28 0.89 9.08
C LYS A 56 2.99 0.11 9.27
N PHE A 57 1.99 0.35 8.42
CA PHE A 57 0.73 -0.38 8.43
C PHE A 57 0.94 -1.90 8.23
N LEU A 58 1.74 -2.29 7.25
CA LEU A 58 2.03 -3.70 6.95
C LEU A 58 2.86 -4.39 8.03
N GLU A 59 3.75 -3.66 8.70
CA GLU A 59 4.57 -4.15 9.82
C GLU A 59 3.76 -4.27 11.13
N GLY A 60 2.47 -3.91 11.14
CA GLY A 60 1.62 -3.96 12.32
C GLY A 60 1.85 -2.80 13.30
N GLY A 61 2.47 -1.72 12.81
CA GLY A 61 2.70 -0.50 13.57
C GLY A 61 1.39 0.17 13.95
N LYS A 62 1.00 0.01 15.21
CA LYS A 62 0.05 0.87 15.92
C LYS A 62 0.52 2.32 15.93
#